data_AF-A0A822ESQ0-F1
#
_entry.id   AF-A0A822ESQ0-F1
#
_cell.length_a   1.000
_cell.length_b   1.000
_cell.length_c   1.000
_cell.angle_alpha   90.00
_cell.angle_beta   90.00
_cell.angle_gamma   90.00
#
_symmetry.space_group_name_H-M   'P 1'
#
loop_
_entity.id
_entity.type
_entity.pdbx_description
1 polymer ?
#
loop_
_entity_poly.entity_id
_entity_poly.type
_entity_poly.pdbx_seq_one_letter_code
_entity_poly.pdbx_strand_id
1 'polypeptide(L)'
;MLITIEVISKVLDHLKPNDRLAIITFNHAAYVVQPMKKLIELNIEQLKNHLSEISADGGTNMSAGIDCSALAFETDSSVINNDYDNRI
;
A
#
# COMPACT_ATOMS: atom_id res chain seq x y z
N MET A 1 4.86 10.41 13.97
CA MET A 1 5.01 9.37 12.94
C MET A 1 5.21 7.96 13.50
N LEU A 2 5.78 7.79 14.70
CA LEU A 2 5.94 6.48 15.37
C LEU A 2 4.66 5.62 15.40
N ILE A 3 3.50 6.23 15.70
CA ILE A 3 2.20 5.52 15.74
C ILE A 3 1.83 4.94 14.37
N THR A 4 2.08 5.67 13.28
CA THR A 4 1.76 5.22 11.92
C THR A 4 2.51 3.94 11.57
N ILE A 5 3.80 3.86 11.93
CA ILE A 5 4.65 2.70 11.65
C ILE A 5 4.25 1.50 12.50
N GLU A 6 3.91 1.71 13.77
CA GLU A 6 3.40 0.65 14.64
C GLU A 6 2.09 0.07 14.10
N VAL A 7 1.16 0.93 13.68
CA VAL A 7 -0.12 0.50 13.09
C VAL A 7 0.10 -0.27 11.79
N ILE A 8 0.93 0.25 10.88
CA ILE A 8 1.22 -0.46 9.63
C ILE A 8 1.87 -1.81 9.92
N SER A 9 2.83 -1.86 10.85
CA SER A 9 3.47 -3.13 11.22
C SER A 9 2.46 -4.16 11.71
N LYS A 10 1.52 -3.77 12.58
CA LYS A 10 0.43 -4.65 13.02
C LYS A 10 -0.46 -5.12 11.88
N VAL A 11 -0.79 -4.23 10.94
CA VAL A 11 -1.57 -4.61 9.74
C VAL A 11 -0.79 -5.65 8.92
N LEU A 12 0.50 -5.44 8.69
CA LEU A 12 1.36 -6.37 7.94
C LEU A 12 1.42 -7.75 8.61
N ASP A 13 1.47 -7.81 9.95
CA ASP A 13 1.53 -9.05 10.71
C ASP A 13 0.23 -9.88 10.61
N HIS A 14 -0.89 -9.26 10.23
CA HIS A 14 -2.18 -9.94 10.04
C HIS A 14 -2.45 -10.40 8.60
N LEU A 15 -1.62 -10.00 7.64
CA LEU A 15 -1.77 -10.42 6.24
C LEU A 15 -1.27 -11.86 6.04
N LYS A 16 -1.92 -12.59 5.14
CA LYS A 16 -1.55 -13.96 4.76
C LYS A 16 -0.52 -13.94 3.62
N PRO A 17 0.29 -14.99 3.45
CA PRO A 17 1.32 -15.05 2.40
C PRO A 17 0.82 -14.78 0.96
N ASN A 18 -0.42 -15.17 0.67
CA ASN A 18 -1.02 -14.99 -0.66
C ASN A 18 -1.78 -13.66 -0.82
N ASP A 19 -1.93 -12.88 0.25
CA ASP A 19 -2.53 -11.55 0.17
C ASP A 19 -1.61 -10.62 -0.61
N ARG A 20 -2.19 -9.66 -1.33
CA ARG A 20 -1.43 -8.67 -2.08
C ARG A 20 -1.42 -7.34 -1.36
N LEU A 21 -0.29 -6.65 -1.44
CA LEU A 21 -0.07 -5.37 -0.79
C LEU A 21 0.61 -4.41 -1.76
N ALA A 22 0.08 -3.19 -1.81
CA ALA A 22 0.78 -2.00 -2.29
C ALA A 22 0.79 -0.95 -1.18
N ILE A 23 1.86 -0.16 -1.09
CA ILE A 23 1.95 0.98 -0.18
C ILE A 23 2.24 2.23 -0.98
N ILE A 24 1.35 3.21 -0.86
CA ILE A 24 1.43 4.52 -1.49
C ILE A 24 1.49 5.56 -0.38
N THR A 25 2.40 6.52 -0.49
CA THR A 25 2.44 7.72 0.36
C THR A 25 2.09 8.95 -0.47
N PHE A 26 1.60 9.99 0.18
CA PHE A 26 1.28 11.23 -0.49
C PHE A 26 1.59 12.46 0.37
N ASN A 27 2.00 13.53 -0.30
CA ASN A 27 2.10 14.88 0.24
C ASN A 27 1.59 15.88 -0.81
N HIS A 28 2.44 16.68 -1.46
CA HIS A 28 2.08 17.46 -2.65
C HIS A 28 1.88 16.59 -3.90
N ALA A 29 2.50 15.41 -3.95
CA ALA A 29 2.34 14.37 -4.96
C ALA A 29 2.19 12.99 -4.30
N ALA A 30 1.92 11.95 -5.09
CA ALA A 30 1.86 10.57 -4.63
C ALA A 30 3.09 9.77 -5.06
N TYR A 31 3.53 8.85 -4.21
CA TYR A 31 4.70 8.02 -4.43
C TYR A 31 4.39 6.57 -4.09
N VAL A 32 4.74 5.65 -4.99
CA VAL A 32 4.65 4.21 -4.72
C VAL A 32 5.88 3.80 -3.93
N VAL A 33 5.69 3.45 -2.66
CA VAL A 33 6.75 2.91 -1.79
C VAL A 33 6.93 1.42 -2.04
N GLN A 34 5.81 0.71 -2.18
CA GLN A 34 5.78 -0.72 -2.46
C GLN A 34 4.77 -0.97 -3.58
N PRO A 35 5.19 -1.43 -4.78
CA PRO A 35 4.25 -1.83 -5.82
C PRO A 35 3.44 -3.07 -5.40
N MET A 36 2.27 -3.25 -6.01
CA MET A 36 1.37 -4.39 -5.76
C MET A 36 2.09 -5.71 -5.97
N LYS A 37 2.23 -6.50 -4.91
CA LYS A 37 2.86 -7.84 -4.91
C LYS A 37 2.25 -8.71 -3.83
N LYS A 38 2.41 -10.04 -3.94
CA LYS A 38 2.02 -10.95 -2.85
C LYS A 38 2.94 -10.79 -1.66
N LEU A 39 2.40 -10.97 -0.45
CA LEU A 39 3.16 -10.83 0.79
C LEU A 39 4.37 -11.78 0.84
N ILE A 40 4.23 -13.00 0.32
CA ILE A 40 5.32 -13.99 0.23
C ILE A 40 6.49 -13.55 -0.64
N GLU A 41 6.28 -12.59 -1.55
CA GLU A 41 7.31 -12.02 -2.44
C GLU A 41 7.99 -10.80 -1.83
N LEU A 42 7.54 -10.34 -0.66
CA LEU A 42 8.04 -9.15 0.01
C LEU A 42 9.00 -9.49 1.14
N ASN A 43 10.06 -8.69 1.26
CA ASN A 43 10.87 -8.65 2.47
C ASN A 43 10.22 -7.68 3.47
N ILE A 44 9.36 -8.22 4.34
CA ILE A 44 8.55 -7.43 5.29
C ILE A 44 9.42 -6.61 6.26
N GLU A 45 10.53 -7.17 6.73
CA GLU A 45 11.45 -6.46 7.63
C GLU A 45 12.12 -5.27 6.93
N GLN A 46 12.57 -5.47 5.70
CA GLN A 46 13.11 -4.37 4.89
C GLN A 46 12.06 -3.30 4.61
N LEU A 47 10.81 -3.70 4.33
CA LEU A 47 9.70 -2.78 4.11
C LEU A 47 9.39 -1.96 5.37
N LYS A 48 9.30 -2.60 6.55
CA LYS A 48 9.10 -1.92 7.84
C LYS A 48 10.21 -0.91 8.13
N ASN A 49 11.47 -1.29 7.87
CA ASN A 49 12.61 -0.38 8.02
C ASN A 49 12.51 0.82 7.09
N HIS A 50 12.22 0.59 5.81
CA HIS A 50 12.06 1.67 4.84
C HIS A 50 10.91 2.63 5.19
N LEU A 51 9.78 2.09 5.67
CA LEU A 51 8.66 2.92 6.13
C LEU A 51 9.04 3.77 7.35
N SER A 52 9.90 3.27 8.24
CA SER A 52 10.35 4.01 9.43
C SER A 52 11.19 5.25 9.11
N GLU A 53 11.79 5.30 7.92
CA GLU A 53 12.61 6.42 7.43
C GLU A 53 11.78 7.52 6.74
N ILE A 54 10.50 7.25 6.45
CA ILE A 54 9.60 8.25 5.86
C ILE A 54 9.47 9.42 6.84
N SER A 55 9.21 10.62 6.36
CA SER A 55 8.89 11.76 7.21
C SER A 55 7.77 12.57 6.59
N ALA A 56 7.02 13.28 7.42
CA ALA A 56 6.04 14.23 6.92
C ALA A 56 6.77 15.44 6.35
N ASP A 57 6.55 15.73 5.08
CA ASP A 57 7.06 16.90 4.37
C ASP A 57 6.06 17.36 3.32
N GLY A 58 6.08 18.65 2.97
CA GLY A 58 5.22 19.25 1.95
C GLY A 58 3.77 19.50 2.39
N GLY A 59 2.86 19.54 1.42
CA GLY A 59 1.42 19.76 1.62
C GLY A 59 0.60 18.46 1.60
N THR A 60 -0.72 18.58 1.42
CA THR A 60 -1.64 17.43 1.38
C THR A 60 -2.42 17.42 0.06
N ASN A 61 -2.20 16.39 -0.75
CA ASN A 61 -2.85 16.14 -2.03
C ASN A 61 -3.43 14.73 -2.01
N MET A 62 -4.59 14.62 -1.35
CA MET A 62 -5.27 13.34 -1.16
C MET A 62 -5.74 12.74 -2.49
N SER A 63 -6.16 13.58 -3.45
CA SER A 63 -6.58 13.14 -4.78
C SER A 63 -5.47 12.38 -5.50
N ALA A 64 -4.24 12.93 -5.52
CA ALA A 64 -3.10 12.24 -6.12
C ALA A 64 -2.83 10.88 -5.47
N GLY A 65 -2.98 10.77 -4.14
CA GLY A 65 -2.83 9.51 -3.41
C GLY A 65 -3.88 8.46 -3.80
N ILE A 66 -5.15 8.89 -3.91
CA ILE A 66 -6.26 8.00 -4.31
C ILE A 66 -6.09 7.55 -5.76
N ASP A 67 -5.80 8.47 -6.68
CA ASP A 67 -5.63 8.15 -8.10
C ASP A 67 -4.46 7.17 -8.30
N CYS A 68 -3.33 7.39 -7.62
CA CYS A 68 -2.19 6.48 -7.66
C CYS A 68 -2.54 5.10 -7.08
N SER A 69 -3.34 5.04 -6.03
CA SER A 69 -3.80 3.78 -5.44
C SER A 69 -4.73 3.01 -6.39
N ALA A 70 -5.63 3.70 -7.09
CA ALA A 70 -6.50 3.08 -8.08
C ALA A 70 -5.70 2.47 -9.24
N LEU A 71 -4.72 3.20 -9.77
CA LEU A 71 -3.81 2.70 -10.81
C LEU A 71 -3.02 1.45 -10.38
N ALA A 72 -2.65 1.36 -9.10
CA ALA A 72 -1.97 0.19 -8.56
C ALA A 72 -2.85 -1.08 -8.58
N PHE A 73 -4.18 -0.94 -8.47
CA PHE A 73 -5.13 -2.04 -8.64
C PHE A 73 -5.35 -2.41 -10.10
N GLU A 74 -5.47 -1.42 -11.00
CA GLU A 74 -5.70 -1.65 -12.43
C GLU A 74 -4.51 -2.35 -13.11
N THR A 75 -3.28 -2.06 -12.65
CA THR A 75 -2.07 -2.67 -13.19
C THR A 75 -1.90 -4.13 -12.74
N ASP A 76 -2.57 -4.56 -11.66
CA ASP A 76 -2.57 -5.95 -11.24
C ASP A 76 -3.50 -6.77 -12.14
N SER A 77 -2.90 -7.42 -13.14
CA SER A 77 -3.60 -8.20 -14.18
C SER A 77 -4.32 -9.44 -13.63
N SER A 78 -4.23 -9.73 -12.32
CA SER A 78 -4.92 -10.85 -11.68
C SER A 78 -6.27 -10.48 -11.05
N VAL A 79 -6.60 -9.19 -10.95
CA VAL A 79 -7.89 -8.67 -10.46
C VAL A 79 -8.96 -8.59 -11.55
N ILE A 80 -8.62 -8.81 -12.82
CA ILE A 80 -9.59 -8.90 -13.94
C ILE A 80 -10.30 -10.27 -13.92
N ASN A 81 -10.85 -10.68 -12.77
CA ASN A 81 -11.87 -11.72 -12.71
C ASN A 81 -13.18 -11.03 -12.32
N ASN A 82 -14.09 -11.02 -13.29
CA ASN A 82 -15.31 -10.21 -13.35
C ASN A 82 -16.45 -10.78 -12.49
N ASP A 83 -16.14 -11.28 -11.29
CA ASP A 83 -17.12 -11.77 -10.31
C ASP A 83 -17.33 -10.72 -9.22
N TYR A 84 -17.82 -9.55 -9.63
CA TYR A 84 -18.39 -8.56 -8.71
C TYR A 84 -19.76 -9.05 -8.20
N ASP A 85 -19.78 -9.97 -7.22
CA ASP A 85 -20.99 -10.27 -6.44
C ASP A 85 -21.04 -9.36 -5.19
N ASN A 86 -21.19 -8.06 -5.42
CA ASN A 86 -21.56 -7.12 -4.35
C ASN A 86 -23.06 -7.29 -4.05
N ARG A 87 -23.42 -8.30 -3.26
CA ARG A 87 -24.75 -8.37 -2.62
C ARG A 87 -24.72 -7.58 -1.32
N ILE A 88 -25.39 -6.44 -1.32
CA ILE A 88 -25.91 -5.78 -0.13
C ILE A 88 -27.15 -6.51 0.39
#